data_AF-A0A8I0GT89-F1
#
_entry.id   AF-A0A8I0GT89-F1
#
_cell.length_a   1.000
_cell.length_b   1.000
_cell.length_c   1.000
_cell.angle_alpha   90.00
_cell.angle_beta   90.00
_cell.angle_gamma   90.00
#
_symmetry.space_group_name_H-M   'P 1'
#
loop_
_entity.id
_entity.type
_entity.pdbx_description
1 polymer ?
#
loop_
_entity_poly.entity_id
_entity_poly.type
_entity_poly.pdbx_seq_one_letter_code
_entity_poly.pdbx_strand_id
1 'polypeptide(L)'
;MEKIGLGDRAREKFTGVEGIVTGITLWLTGCNHIAIKREGLDKDGKPWELLWFDEPNVELVKAKEVAEQPADPSTGRKPGGPIPNGR
;
A
#
# COMPACT_ATOMS: atom_id res chain seq x y z
N MET A 1 0.09 -16.52 -10.89
CA MET A 1 0.36 -15.80 -9.63
C MET A 1 -0.33 -14.46 -9.76
N GLU A 2 -1.32 -14.16 -8.93
CA GLU A 2 -1.99 -12.86 -8.99
C GLU A 2 -0.99 -11.78 -8.64
N LYS A 3 -0.94 -10.75 -9.49
CA LYS A 3 -0.04 -9.61 -9.31
C LYS A 3 -0.61 -8.75 -8.19
N ILE A 4 0.13 -8.62 -7.09
CA ILE A 4 -0.26 -7.80 -5.95
C ILE A 4 -0.15 -6.32 -6.35
N GLY A 5 -1.23 -5.58 -6.15
CA GLY A 5 -1.35 -4.16 -6.45
C GLY A 5 -1.51 -3.29 -5.20
N LEU A 6 -1.48 -1.97 -5.41
CA LEU A 6 -1.82 -1.00 -4.37
C LEU A 6 -3.30 -1.12 -4.00
N GLY A 7 -3.61 -0.98 -2.72
CA GLY A 7 -4.99 -1.08 -2.20
C GLY A 7 -5.48 -2.52 -2.02
N ASP A 8 -4.70 -3.52 -2.42
CA ASP A 8 -4.99 -4.92 -2.12
C ASP A 8 -4.76 -5.21 -0.63
N ARG A 9 -5.52 -6.14 -0.07
CA ARG A 9 -5.21 -6.77 1.20
C ARG A 9 -4.32 -7.98 0.95
N ALA A 10 -3.19 -8.00 1.62
CA ALA A 10 -2.18 -9.02 1.44
C ALA A 10 -1.63 -9.49 2.80
N ARG A 11 -1.12 -10.72 2.81
CA ARG A 11 -0.53 -11.35 3.98
C ARG A 11 0.88 -11.83 3.65
N GLU A 12 1.80 -11.66 4.57
CA GLU A 12 3.15 -12.22 4.45
C GLU A 12 3.20 -13.62 5.09
N LYS A 13 3.82 -14.57 4.40
CA LYS A 13 3.72 -16.01 4.69
C LYS A 13 4.47 -16.45 5.95
N PHE A 14 5.59 -15.81 6.30
CA PHE A 14 6.47 -16.25 7.40
C PHE A 14 6.07 -15.63 8.73
N THR A 15 5.86 -14.32 8.78
CA THR A 15 5.47 -13.56 9.97
C THR A 15 3.96 -13.61 10.21
N GLY A 16 3.18 -13.89 9.17
CA GLY A 16 1.71 -13.88 9.24
C GLY A 16 1.11 -12.48 9.30
N VAL A 17 1.90 -11.42 9.09
CA VAL A 17 1.41 -10.04 9.06
C VAL A 17 0.45 -9.85 7.89
N GLU A 18 -0.76 -9.37 8.18
CA GLU A 18 -1.79 -9.05 7.20
C GLU A 18 -2.16 -7.57 7.27
N GLY A 19 -2.40 -6.95 6.11
CA GLY A 19 -2.79 -5.55 6.02
C GLY A 19 -3.00 -5.10 4.58
N ILE A 20 -3.04 -3.78 4.39
CA ILE A 20 -3.24 -3.16 3.08
C ILE A 20 -1.89 -2.85 2.45
N VAL A 21 -1.77 -3.16 1.16
CA VAL A 21 -0.60 -2.80 0.35
C VAL A 21 -0.66 -1.32 0.02
N THR A 22 0.24 -0.54 0.61
CA THR A 22 0.28 0.93 0.45
C THR A 22 1.46 1.41 -0.38
N GLY A 23 2.42 0.53 -0.68
CA GLY A 23 3.59 0.88 -1.48
C GLY A 23 4.17 -0.35 -2.19
N ILE A 24 4.67 -0.13 -3.39
CA ILE A 24 5.44 -1.12 -4.14
C ILE A 24 6.70 -0.40 -4.61
N THR A 25 7.86 -0.90 -4.20
CA THR A 25 9.16 -0.36 -4.60
C THR A 25 9.80 -1.31 -5.59
N LEU A 26 10.11 -0.78 -6.77
CA LEU A 26 10.86 -1.48 -7.80
C LEU A 26 12.35 -1.19 -7.56
N TRP A 27 13.12 -2.19 -7.16
CA TRP A 27 14.55 -2.03 -6.97
C TRP A 27 15.31 -2.25 -8.27
N LEU A 28 16.46 -1.60 -8.41
CA LEU A 28 17.35 -1.75 -9.56
C LEU A 28 17.75 -3.22 -9.80
N THR A 29 17.85 -4.01 -8.74
CA THR A 29 18.18 -5.44 -8.77
C THR A 29 17.01 -6.34 -9.19
N GLY A 30 15.84 -5.76 -9.48
CA GLY A 30 14.68 -6.49 -10.01
C GLY A 30 13.80 -7.18 -8.96
N CYS A 31 14.13 -7.08 -7.67
CA CYS A 31 13.21 -7.51 -6.60
C CYS A 31 12.20 -6.40 -6.32
N ASN A 32 10.92 -6.73 -6.34
CA ASN A 32 9.87 -5.81 -5.89
C ASN A 32 9.66 -5.99 -4.40
N HIS A 33 9.63 -4.88 -3.67
CA HIS A 33 9.28 -4.89 -2.25
C HIS A 33 7.88 -4.33 -2.07
N ILE A 34 7.07 -5.03 -1.30
CA ILE A 34 5.69 -4.70 -1.00
C ILE A 34 5.63 -4.15 0.41
N ALA A 35 5.06 -2.95 0.55
CA ALA A 35 4.83 -2.31 1.82
C ALA A 35 3.42 -2.63 2.31
N ILE A 36 3.32 -3.34 3.43
CA ILE A 36 2.05 -3.70 4.08
C ILE A 36 1.86 -2.83 5.31
N LYS A 37 0.75 -2.10 5.34
CA LYS A 37 0.29 -1.35 6.51
C LYS A 37 -0.79 -2.13 7.23
N ARG A 38 -0.52 -2.49 8.48
CA ARG A 38 -1.52 -3.11 9.36
C ARG A 38 -2.60 -2.11 9.75
N GLU A 39 -3.81 -2.60 9.94
CA GLU A 39 -4.92 -1.79 10.45
C GLU A 39 -4.90 -1.70 11.97
N GLY A 40 -5.53 -0.63 12.48
CA GLY A 40 -5.63 -0.35 13.90
C GLY A 40 -4.37 0.29 14.49
N LEU A 41 -4.27 0.17 15.80
CA LEU A 41 -3.19 0.73 16.61
C LEU A 41 -2.44 -0.40 17.33
N ASP A 42 -1.21 -0.14 17.71
CA ASP A 42 -0.44 -1.00 18.60
C ASP A 42 -1.00 -0.96 20.04
N LYS A 43 -0.37 -1.74 20.92
CA LYS A 43 -0.74 -1.81 22.34
C LYS A 43 -0.64 -0.47 23.08
N ASP A 44 0.14 0.48 22.54
CA ASP A 44 0.38 1.80 23.11
C ASP A 44 -0.48 2.88 22.44
N GLY A 45 -1.43 2.49 21.57
CA GLY A 45 -2.32 3.40 20.85
C GLY A 45 -1.66 4.13 19.68
N LYS A 46 -0.48 3.68 19.23
CA LYS A 46 0.23 4.27 18.09
C LYS A 46 -0.13 3.53 16.79
N PRO A 47 -0.18 4.22 15.64
CA PRO A 47 -0.32 3.56 14.36
C PRO A 47 0.80 2.53 14.14
N TRP A 48 0.47 1.38 13.58
CA TRP A 48 1.48 0.41 13.17
C TRP A 48 2.44 1.02 12.15
N GLU A 49 3.71 0.69 12.30
CA GLU A 49 4.72 1.04 11.30
C GLU A 49 4.46 0.30 9.98
N LEU A 50 4.96 0.91 8.90
CA LEU A 50 4.90 0.31 7.58
C LEU A 50 6.00 -0.74 7.46
N LEU A 51 5.63 -1.98 7.14
CA LEU A 51 6.57 -3.09 7.00
C LEU A 51 6.77 -3.43 5.53
N TRP A 52 8.02 -3.75 5.18
CA TRP A 52 8.42 -4.06 3.80
C TRP A 52 8.78 -5.54 3.69
N PHE A 53 8.26 -6.19 2.67
CA PHE A 53 8.47 -7.61 2.40
C PHE A 53 8.77 -7.83 0.92
N ASP A 54 9.48 -8.92 0.60
CA ASP A 54 9.73 -9.29 -0.79
C ASP A 54 8.46 -9.83 -1.44
N GLU A 55 8.18 -9.45 -2.70
CA GLU A 55 7.03 -9.94 -3.48
C GLU A 55 6.75 -11.45 -3.39
N PRO A 56 7.74 -12.38 -3.53
CA PRO A 56 7.46 -13.81 -3.47
C PRO A 56 6.93 -14.30 -2.11
N ASN A 57 7.20 -13.55 -1.04
CA ASN A 57 6.82 -13.91 0.33
C ASN A 57 5.43 -13.41 0.71
N VAL A 58 4.78 -12.63 -0.16
CA VAL A 58 3.46 -12.07 0.07
C VAL A 58 2.41 -12.86 -0.74
N GLU A 59 1.24 -13.07 -0.13
CA GLU A 59 0.07 -13.64 -0.76
C GLU A 59 -1.09 -12.64 -0.77
N LEU A 60 -1.84 -12.63 -1.87
CA LEU A 60 -3.04 -11.83 -1.99
C LEU A 60 -4.16 -12.47 -1.17
N VAL A 61 -4.73 -11.71 -0.24
CA VAL A 61 -5.89 -12.13 0.57
C VAL A 61 -7.17 -11.63 -0.09
N LYS A 62 -7.20 -10.36 -0.50
CA LYS A 62 -8.34 -9.75 -1.17
C LYS A 62 -7.92 -8.62 -2.09
N ALA A 63 -8.33 -8.69 -3.35
CA ALA A 63 -8.06 -7.64 -4.32
C ALA A 63 -8.92 -6.39 -4.07
N LYS A 64 -8.34 -5.21 -4.28
CA LYS A 64 -8.99 -3.89 -4.25
C LYS A 64 -9.80 -3.64 -2.98
N GLU A 65 -9.21 -3.98 -1.83
CA GLU A 65 -9.84 -3.72 -0.52
C GLU A 65 -10.01 -2.22 -0.27
N VAL A 66 -9.03 -1.42 -0.70
CA VAL A 66 -9.08 0.03 -0.66
C VAL A 66 -9.07 0.55 -2.10
N ALA A 67 -10.10 1.32 -2.45
CA ALA A 67 -10.16 1.99 -3.74
C ALA A 67 -9.13 3.13 -3.82
N GLU A 68 -8.62 3.39 -5.02
CA GLU A 68 -7.91 4.63 -5.30
C GLU A 68 -8.76 5.83 -4.90
N GLN A 69 -8.11 6.85 -4.33
CA GLN A 69 -8.84 8.07 -4.00
C GLN A 69 -9.43 8.68 -5.27
N PRO A 70 -10.73 9.00 -5.28
CA PRO A 70 -11.32 9.74 -6.38
C PRO A 70 -10.65 11.11 -6.49
N ALA A 71 -10.70 11.71 -7.69
CA ALA A 71 -10.25 13.07 -7.87
C ALA A 71 -10.94 14.00 -6.86
N ASP A 72 -10.19 14.97 -6.33
CA ASP A 72 -10.72 15.91 -5.34
C ASP A 72 -11.94 16.64 -5.95
N PRO A 73 -13.14 16.54 -5.33
CA PRO A 73 -14.36 17.11 -5.89
C PRO A 73 -14.35 18.64 -5.96
N SER A 74 -13.49 19.31 -5.18
CA SER A 74 -13.33 20.77 -5.19
C SER A 74 -12.48 21.30 -6.33
N THR A 75 -11.55 20.48 -6.85
CA THR A 75 -10.61 20.90 -7.90
C THR A 75 -10.69 20.05 -9.18
N GLY A 76 -11.40 18.92 -9.14
CA GLY A 76 -11.39 17.90 -10.19
C GLY A 76 -10.03 17.26 -10.42
N ARG A 77 -9.04 17.51 -9.56
CA ARG A 77 -7.65 17.08 -9.75
C ARG A 77 -7.43 15.69 -9.20
N LYS A 78 -6.65 14.90 -9.94
CA LYS A 78 -6.03 13.69 -9.38
C LYS A 78 -4.93 14.12 -8.39
N PRO A 79 -4.77 13.41 -7.26
CA PRO A 79 -3.65 13.64 -6.35
C PRO A 79 -2.30 13.62 -7.08
N GLY A 80 -1.39 14.53 -6.72
CA GLY A 80 -0.03 14.60 -7.27
C GLY A 80 0.17 15.46 -8.53
N GLY A 81 -0.88 16.12 -9.05
CA GLY A 81 -0.74 17.10 -10.13
C GLY A 81 -0.11 18.42 -9.67
N PRO A 82 0.56 19.17 -10.56
CA PRO A 82 1.09 20.49 -10.21
C PRO A 82 -0.05 21.41 -9.75
N ILE A 83 0.20 22.19 -8.69
CA ILE A 83 -0.74 23.21 -8.23
C ILE A 83 -0.79 24.29 -9.32
N PRO A 84 -1.91 24.45 -10.04
CA PRO A 84 -2.08 25.56 -10.97
C PRO A 84 -2.04 26.85 -10.16
N ASN A 85 -1.14 27.75 -10.55
CA ASN A 85 -0.84 29.03 -9.91
C ASN A 85 -0.25 28.90 -8.49
N GLY A 86 0.97 28.33 -8.39
CA GLY A 86 1.73 28.15 -7.15
C GLY A 86 1.69 29.37 -6.21
N ARG A 87 0.77 29.32 -5.24
CA ARG A 87 0.61 30.28 -4.16
C ARG A 87 0.59 29.53 -2.85
#